data_AF-A0A1I4VCM7-F1
#
_entry.id   AF-A0A1I4VCM7-F1
#
_cell.length_a   1.000
_cell.length_b   1.000
_cell.length_c   1.000
_cell.angle_alpha   90.00
_cell.angle_beta   90.00
_cell.angle_gamma   90.00
#
_symmetry.space_group_name_H-M   'P 1'
#
loop_
_entity.id
_entity.type
_entity.pdbx_description
1 polymer ?
#
loop_
_entity_poly.entity_id
_entity_poly.type
_entity_poly.pdbx_seq_one_letter_code
_entity_poly.pdbx_strand_id
1 'polypeptide(L)' 'MNPHALAPESRDRVYAACARAISEAGSERESLFLARLALLLFEQVGEESRCMKALDDALKALPIPSLSA' A
#
# COMPACT_ATOMS: atom_id res chain seq x y z
N MET A 1 4.06 -15.71 13.43
CA MET A 1 5.22 -15.19 12.67
C MET A 1 4.78 -15.06 11.23
N ASN A 2 4.78 -13.86 10.64
CA ASN A 2 4.36 -13.69 9.24
C ASN A 2 5.57 -14.06 8.35
N PRO A 3 5.57 -15.21 7.66
CA PRO A 3 6.74 -15.69 6.90
C PRO A 3 7.11 -14.78 5.73
N HIS A 4 6.29 -13.76 5.45
CA HIS A 4 6.47 -12.80 4.36
C HIS A 4 6.94 -11.41 4.85
N ALA A 5 7.34 -11.27 6.12
CA ALA A 5 7.82 -9.98 6.62
C ALA A 5 9.17 -9.61 5.99
N LEU A 6 9.24 -8.42 5.38
CA LEU A 6 10.48 -7.85 4.88
C LEU A 6 11.44 -7.52 6.03
N ALA A 7 12.73 -7.75 5.82
CA ALA A 7 13.76 -7.19 6.68
C ALA A 7 13.62 -5.65 6.75
N PRO A 8 13.90 -5.00 7.90
CA PRO A 8 13.67 -3.55 8.08
C PRO A 8 14.29 -2.68 6.98
N GLU A 9 15.55 -2.93 6.62
CA GLU A 9 16.26 -2.19 5.56
C GLU A 9 15.62 -2.38 4.17
N SER A 10 15.10 -3.58 3.89
CA SER A 10 14.38 -3.85 2.63
C SER A 10 13.02 -3.15 2.63
N ARG A 11 12.33 -3.13 3.76
CA ARG A 11 11.07 -2.39 3.92
C ARG A 11 11.27 -0.90 3.67
N ASP A 12 12.31 -0.30 4.24
CA ASP A 12 12.59 1.12 4.10
C ASP A 12 12.96 1.48 2.64
N ARG A 13 13.75 0.63 1.97
CA ARG A 13 14.06 0.80 0.54
C ARG A 13 12.83 0.72 -0.35
N VAL A 14 11.95 -0.26 -0.12
CA VAL A 14 10.69 -0.40 -0.88
C VAL A 14 9.77 0.79 -0.62
N TYR A 15 9.67 1.26 0.62
CA TYR A 15 8.90 2.45 0.97
C TYR A 15 9.40 3.70 0.25
N ALA A 16 10.73 3.94 0.27
CA ALA A 16 11.34 5.07 -0.43
C ALA A 16 11.11 5.00 -1.96
N ALA A 17 11.19 3.81 -2.55
CA ALA A 17 10.89 3.62 -3.97
C ALA A 17 9.41 3.89 -4.29
N CYS A 18 8.47 3.44 -3.44
CA CYS A 18 7.05 3.73 -3.61
C CYS A 18 6.76 5.23 -3.53
N ALA A 19 7.32 5.94 -2.55
CA ALA A 19 7.13 7.38 -2.39
C ALA A 19 7.63 8.17 -3.62
N ARG A 20 8.77 7.77 -4.19
CA ARG A 20 9.29 8.34 -5.44
C ARG A 20 8.36 8.08 -6.61
N ALA A 21 7.91 6.84 -6.79
CA ALA A 21 7.00 6.48 -7.89
C ALA A 21 5.65 7.21 -7.81
N ILE A 22 5.10 7.40 -6.60
CA ILE A 22 3.91 8.22 -6.37
C ILE A 22 4.16 9.67 -6.80
N SER A 23 5.30 10.24 -6.38
CA SER A 23 5.68 11.60 -6.75
C SER A 23 5.85 11.77 -8.26
N GLU A 24 6.44 10.76 -8.94
CA GLU A 24 6.60 10.72 -10.40
C GLU A 24 5.27 10.56 -11.15
N ALA A 25 4.32 9.81 -10.58
CA ALA A 25 2.97 9.70 -11.14
C ALA A 25 2.25 11.06 -11.13
N GLY A 26 2.46 11.85 -10.08
CA GLY A 26 1.84 13.15 -9.89
C GLY A 26 0.39 13.05 -9.40
N SER A 27 -0.12 14.13 -8.80
CA SER A 27 -1.40 14.14 -8.08
C SER A 27 -2.60 13.71 -8.92
N GLU A 28 -2.63 14.06 -10.21
CA GLU A 28 -3.73 13.69 -11.12
C GLU A 28 -3.82 12.18 -11.38
N ARG A 29 -2.70 11.46 -11.29
CA ARG A 29 -2.61 10.03 -11.62
C ARG A 29 -2.27 9.15 -10.43
N GLU A 30 -1.99 9.74 -9.27
CA GLU A 30 -1.59 9.03 -8.05
C GLU A 30 -2.58 7.92 -7.69
N SER A 31 -3.89 8.21 -7.67
CA SER A 31 -4.91 7.21 -7.35
C SER A 31 -4.93 6.04 -8.34
N LEU A 32 -4.76 6.34 -9.63
CA LEU A 32 -4.69 5.30 -10.69
C LEU A 32 -3.42 4.46 -10.55
N PHE A 33 -2.28 5.09 -10.26
CA PHE A 33 -1.02 4.41 -10.01
C PHE A 33 -1.12 3.48 -8.79
N LEU A 34 -1.66 3.96 -7.67
CA LEU A 34 -1.83 3.17 -6.46
C LEU A 34 -2.76 1.99 -6.66
N ALA A 35 -3.90 2.19 -7.34
CA ALA A 35 -4.81 1.10 -7.67
C ALA A 35 -4.14 0.03 -8.54
N ARG A 36 -3.35 0.45 -9.54
CA ARG A 36 -2.61 -0.48 -10.41
C ARG A 36 -1.51 -1.21 -9.66
N LEU A 37 -0.75 -0.52 -8.81
CA LEU A 37 0.29 -1.13 -7.98
C LEU A 37 -0.31 -2.16 -7.02
N ALA A 38 -1.42 -1.84 -6.36
CA ALA A 38 -2.14 -2.76 -5.48
C ALA A 38 -2.62 -4.01 -6.22
N LEU A 39 -3.20 -3.85 -7.41
CA LEU A 39 -3.62 -4.98 -8.25
C LEU A 39 -2.45 -5.92 -8.57
N LEU A 40 -1.32 -5.39 -9.03
CA LEU A 40 -0.13 -6.19 -9.34
C LEU A 40 0.40 -6.92 -8.11
N LEU A 41 0.36 -6.31 -6.94
CA LEU A 41 0.76 -6.95 -5.67
C LEU A 41 -0.23 -8.06 -5.26
N PHE A 42 -1.53 -7.85 -5.43
CA PHE A 42 -2.55 -8.86 -5.15
C PHE A 42 -2.41 -10.09 -6.06
N GLU A 43 -2.03 -9.89 -7.33
CA GLU A 43 -1.69 -10.99 -8.23
C GLU A 43 -0.49 -11.81 -7.71
N GLN A 44 0.50 -11.18 -7.08
CA GLN A 44 1.61 -11.90 -6.42
C GLN A 44 1.18 -12.62 -5.13
N VAL A 45 0.18 -12.13 -4.42
CA VAL A 45 -0.38 -12.77 -3.22
C VAL A 45 -1.21 -13.99 -3.58
N GLY A 46 -2.00 -13.92 -4.66
CA GLY A 46 -2.74 -15.04 -5.24
C GLY A 46 -3.92 -15.56 -4.42
N GLU A 47 -4.30 -14.90 -3.32
CA GLU A 47 -5.37 -15.35 -2.42
C GLU A 47 -6.33 -14.21 -2.07
N GLU A 48 -7.56 -14.31 -2.59
CA GLU A 48 -8.59 -13.27 -2.47
C GLU A 48 -8.88 -12.88 -1.01
N SER A 49 -9.04 -13.86 -0.12
CA SER A 49 -9.36 -13.63 1.29
C SER A 49 -8.30 -12.76 1.99
N ARG A 50 -7.02 -12.98 1.65
CA ARG A 50 -5.89 -12.21 2.19
C ARG A 50 -5.83 -10.82 1.60
N CYS A 51 -6.13 -10.66 0.32
CA CYS A 51 -6.22 -9.35 -0.33
C CYS A 51 -7.35 -8.51 0.28
N MET A 52 -8.53 -9.09 0.46
CA MET A 52 -9.68 -8.42 1.10
C MET A 52 -9.37 -8.04 2.54
N LYS A 53 -8.75 -8.93 3.30
CA LYS A 53 -8.30 -8.61 4.67
C LYS A 53 -7.29 -7.46 4.70
N ALA A 54 -6.36 -7.41 3.75
CA ALA A 54 -5.38 -6.33 3.67
C ALA A 54 -6.03 -4.97 3.37
N LEU A 55 -7.06 -4.94 2.50
CA LEU A 55 -7.84 -3.74 2.25
C LEU A 55 -8.55 -3.25 3.51
N ASP A 56 -9.22 -4.15 4.25
CA ASP A 56 -9.89 -3.82 5.51
C ASP A 56 -8.90 -3.27 6.56
N ASP A 57 -7.75 -3.92 6.71
CA ASP A 57 -6.72 -3.51 7.66
C ASP A 57 -6.14 -2.13 7.27
N ALA A 58 -5.93 -1.86 5.97
CA ALA A 58 -5.48 -0.57 5.47
C ALA A 58 -6.51 0.55 5.71
N LEU A 59 -7.80 0.28 5.44
CA LEU A 59 -8.89 1.23 5.69
C LEU A 59 -9.02 1.59 7.18
N LYS A 60 -8.84 0.62 8.09
CA LYS A 60 -8.86 0.86 9.54
C LYS A 60 -7.66 1.67 10.03
N ALA A 61 -6.51 1.55 9.37
CA ALA A 61 -5.30 2.26 9.73
C ALA A 61 -5.25 3.69 9.17
N LEU A 62 -6.11 4.03 8.20
CA LEU A 62 -6.21 5.40 7.72
C LEU A 62 -6.70 6.30 8.86
N PRO A 63 -5.92 7.33 9.24
CA PRO A 63 -6.39 8.29 10.22
C PRO A 63 -7.61 8.99 9.65
N ILE A 64 -8.75 8.88 10.33
CA ILE A 64 -9.88 9.77 10.06
C ILE A 64 -9.36 11.18 10.40
N PRO A 65 -9.43 12.16 9.48
CA PRO A 65 -9.12 13.53 9.85
C PRO A 65 -10.04 13.91 11.00
N SER A 66 -9.48 14.07 12.20
CA SER A 66 -10.22 14.65 13.31
C SER A 66 -10.44 16.11 12.95
N LEU A 67 -11.57 16.42 12.32
CA LEU A 67 -12.11 17.78 12.29
C LEU A 67 -12.62 18.12 13.70
N SER A 68 -11.70 18.18 14.66
CA SER A 68 -11.94 18.85 15.92
C SER A 68 -11.54 20.31 15.70
N ALA A 69 -12.58 21.10 15.43
CA ALA A 69 -12.76 22.55 15.52
C ALA A 69 -11.57 23.43 15.88
#